data_AF-A0A7W0V8B9-F1
#
_entry.id   AF-A0A7W0V8B9-F1
#
_cell.length_a   1.000
_cell.length_b   1.000
_cell.length_c   1.000
_cell.angle_alpha   90.00
_cell.angle_beta   90.00
_cell.angle_gamma   90.00
#
_symmetry.space_group_name_H-M   'P 1'
#
loop_
_entity.id
_entity.type
_entity.pdbx_description
1 polymer ?
#
loop_
_entity_poly.entity_id
_entity_poly.type
_entity_poly.pdbx_seq_one_letter_code
_entity_poly.pdbx_strand_id
1 'polypeptide(L)' 'DDTEEACRARLEKYHSETAPVVPFYEQQGLLRRVDGNAAPDVVTERILAALE' A
#
# COMPACT_ATOMS: atom_id res chain seq x y z
N ASP A 1 -2.04 3.43 20.73
CA ASP A 1 -1.32 2.28 21.29
C ASP A 1 -0.55 1.57 20.20
N ASP A 2 0.78 1.70 20.24
CA ASP A 2 1.72 1.01 19.34
C ASP A 2 2.16 -0.33 19.94
N THR A 3 1.21 -1.09 20.46
CA THR A 3 1.46 -2.43 21.02
C THR A 3 1.48 -3.47 19.91
N GLU A 4 2.20 -4.57 20.12
CA GLU A 4 2.24 -5.68 19.16
C GLU A 4 0.82 -6.20 18.83
N GLU A 5 -0.02 -6.36 19.86
CA GLU A 5 -1.41 -6.80 19.71
C GLU A 5 -2.21 -5.85 18.81
N ALA A 6 -2.10 -4.54 19.02
CA ALA A 6 -2.76 -3.54 18.19
C ALA A 6 -2.23 -3.56 16.75
N CYS A 7 -0.91 -3.72 16.55
CA CYS A 7 -0.31 -3.86 15.22
C CYS A 7 -0.83 -5.10 14.48
N ARG A 8 -0.91 -6.25 15.16
CA ARG A 8 -1.42 -7.50 14.59
C ARG A 8 -2.88 -7.36 14.15
N ALA A 9 -3.75 -6.84 15.03
CA ALA A 9 -5.15 -6.62 14.72
C ALA A 9 -5.34 -5.65 13.52
N ARG A 10 -4.51 -4.60 13.42
CA ARG A 10 -4.54 -3.67 12.28
C ARG A 10 -4.12 -4.31 10.96
N LEU A 11 -3.07 -5.15 10.98
CA LEU A 11 -2.64 -5.87 9.78
C LEU A 11 -3.67 -6.90 9.32
N GLU A 12 -4.27 -7.65 10.24
CA GLU A 12 -5.37 -8.58 9.93
C GLU A 12 -6.55 -7.86 9.26
N LYS A 13 -6.95 -6.70 9.82
CA LYS A 13 -8.00 -5.87 9.25
C LYS A 13 -7.65 -5.32 7.87
N TYR A 14 -6.41 -4.89 7.65
CA TYR A 14 -5.94 -4.48 6.32
C TYR A 14 -6.10 -5.61 5.31
N HIS A 15 -5.69 -6.84 5.66
CA HIS A 15 -5.79 -7.99 4.77
C HIS A 15 -7.24 -8.41 4.48
N SER A 16 -8.15 -8.29 5.45
CA SER A 16 -9.56 -8.67 5.27
C SER A 16 -10.41 -7.62 4.57
N GLU A 17 -10.17 -6.33 4.81
CA GLU A 17 -11.05 -5.24 4.36
C GLU A 17 -10.42 -4.34 3.30
N THR A 18 -9.10 -4.11 3.34
CA THR A 18 -8.43 -3.15 2.45
C THR A 18 -7.77 -3.83 1.25
N ALA A 19 -6.98 -4.89 1.45
CA ALA A 19 -6.30 -5.60 0.37
C ALA A 19 -7.24 -6.09 -0.76
N PRO A 20 -8.50 -6.49 -0.50
CA PRO A 20 -9.43 -6.89 -1.57
C PRO A 20 -9.84 -5.79 -2.55
N VAL A 21 -9.54 -4.50 -2.28
CA VAL A 21 -9.79 -3.42 -3.25
C VAL A 21 -8.73 -3.37 -4.35
N VAL A 22 -7.57 -4.02 -4.17
CA VAL A 22 -6.48 -4.03 -5.15
C VAL A 22 -6.91 -4.62 -6.50
N PRO A 23 -7.54 -5.82 -6.57
CA PRO A 23 -8.02 -6.36 -7.84
C PRO A 23 -9.05 -5.46 -8.55
N PHE A 24 -9.87 -4.72 -7.80
CA PHE A 24 -10.88 -3.82 -8.37
C PHE A 24 -10.25 -2.68 -9.18
N TYR A 25 -9.21 -2.02 -8.66
CA TYR A 25 -8.49 -0.96 -9.38
C TYR A 25 -7.53 -1.51 -10.45
N GLU A 26 -7.00 -2.72 -10.25
CA GLU A 26 -6.18 -3.41 -11.25
C GLU A 26 -6.98 -3.73 -12.52
N GLN A 27 -8.21 -4.23 -12.39
CA GLN A 27 -9.10 -4.50 -13.53
C GLN A 27 -9.46 -3.25 -14.34
N GLN A 28 -9.43 -2.08 -13.72
CA GLN A 28 -9.70 -0.79 -14.40
C GLN A 28 -8.44 -0.18 -15.01
N GLY A 29 -7.26 -0.79 -14.85
CA GLY A 29 -5.98 -0.25 -15.31
C GLY A 29 -5.51 1.01 -14.55
N LEU A 30 -6.16 1.33 -13.43
CA LEU A 30 -5.89 2.52 -12.61
C LEU A 30 -4.82 2.28 -11.55
N LEU A 31 -4.57 1.02 -11.19
CA LEU A 31 -3.58 0.69 -10.17
C LEU A 31 -2.15 0.95 -10.68
N ARG A 32 -1.35 1.62 -9.85
CA ARG A 32 0.11 1.73 -9.99
C ARG A 32 0.75 1.20 -8.71
N ARG A 33 1.75 0.32 -8.83
CA ARG A 33 2.46 -0.28 -7.68
C ARG A 33 3.78 0.43 -7.48
N VAL A 34 4.06 0.83 -6.24
CA VAL A 34 5.33 1.43 -5.82
C VAL A 34 5.87 0.65 -4.62
N ASP A 35 7.15 0.29 -4.67
CA ASP A 35 7.84 -0.33 -3.54
C ASP A 35 8.22 0.75 -2.50
N GLY A 36 7.63 0.63 -1.31
CA GLY A 36 7.82 1.54 -0.18
C GLY A 36 8.99 1.17 0.75
N ASN A 37 9.72 0.09 0.50
CA ASN A 37 10.83 -0.35 1.36
C ASN A 37 12.16 0.36 0.99
N ALA A 38 12.15 1.68 1.00
CA ALA A 38 13.31 2.53 0.67
C ALA A 38 13.26 3.86 1.46
N ALA A 39 14.31 4.67 1.33
CA ALA A 39 14.32 6.02 1.90
C ALA A 39 13.18 6.87 1.33
N PRO A 40 12.59 7.81 2.11
CA PRO A 40 11.45 8.61 1.67
C PRO A 40 11.65 9.29 0.32
N ASP A 41 12.81 9.90 0.07
CA ASP A 41 13.12 10.60 -1.19
C ASP A 41 13.06 9.63 -2.40
N VAL A 42 13.57 8.41 -2.24
CA VAL A 42 13.52 7.36 -3.27
C VAL A 42 12.08 6.91 -3.53
N VAL A 43 11.27 6.78 -2.48
CA VAL A 43 9.85 6.41 -2.64
C VAL A 43 9.08 7.54 -3.32
N THR A 44 9.35 8.81 -2.98
CA THR A 44 8.77 9.97 -3.64
C THR A 44 9.07 10.00 -5.14
N GLU A 45 10.32 9.78 -5.54
CA GLU A 45 10.70 9.69 -6.96
C GLU A 45 9.94 8.57 -7.68
N ARG A 46 9.83 7.38 -7.07
CA ARG A 46 9.07 6.25 -7.64
C ARG A 46 7.59 6.56 -7.79
N ILE A 47 7.00 7.30 -6.84
CA ILE A 47 5.59 7.74 -6.92
C ILE A 47 5.40 8.68 -8.11
N LEU A 48 6.26 9.69 -8.24
CA LEU A 48 6.18 10.66 -9.34
C LEU A 48 6.32 9.96 -10.70
N ALA A 49 7.32 9.06 -10.85
CA ALA A 49 7.53 8.29 -12.07
C ALA A 49 6.35 7.37 -12.44
N ALA A 50 5.53 6.95 -11.48
CA ALA A 50 4.35 6.12 -11.73
C ALA A 50 3.12 6.92 -12.20
N LEU A 51 3.15 8.26 -12.10
CA LEU A 51 2.08 9.18 -12.46
C LEU A 51 2.31 9.91 -13.80
N GLU A 52 3.51 9.81 -14.36
CA GLU A 52 3.85 10.29 -15.72
C GLU A 52 3.29 9.34 -16.81
#